data_AF-A0A6S7KAG7-F1
#
_entry.id   AF-A0A6S7KAG7-F1
#
_cell.length_a   1.000
_cell.length_b   1.000
_cell.length_c   1.000
_cell.angle_alpha   90.00
_cell.angle_beta   90.00
_cell.angle_gamma   90.00
#
_symmetry.space_group_name_H-M   'P 1'
#
loop_
_entity.id
_entity.type
_entity.pdbx_description
1 polymer ?
#
loop_
_entity_poly.entity_id
_entity_poly.type
_entity_poly.pdbx_seq_one_letter_code
_entity_poly.pdbx_strand_id
1 'polypeptide(L)' 'MPLTGSPLPQRASSKTSDIVKQYRRERAKRIFVNRSLNISKIKFFGFDMDYTLAAYKSPEYEAMTFRLLVTRLVEIGYPK' A
#
# COMPACT_ATOMS: atom_id res chain seq x y z
N MET A 1 -42.94 27.87 28.62
CA MET A 1 -41.73 27.18 28.16
C MET A 1 -41.94 25.67 28.20
N PRO A 2 -42.03 25.02 27.04
CA PRO A 2 -41.72 23.60 26.87
C PRO A 2 -40.45 23.42 26.03
N LEU A 3 -39.57 22.52 26.45
CA LEU A 3 -38.34 22.15 25.74
C LEU A 3 -38.70 21.31 24.51
N THR A 4 -38.40 21.81 23.31
CA THR A 4 -38.55 21.06 22.06
C THR A 4 -37.41 20.05 21.94
N GLY A 5 -37.72 18.77 22.15
CA GLY A 5 -36.75 17.68 21.96
C GLY A 5 -36.28 17.62 20.51
N SER A 6 -34.97 17.68 20.31
CA SER A 6 -34.33 17.41 19.02
C SER A 6 -34.61 15.96 18.59
N PRO A 7 -34.86 15.69 17.29
CA PRO A 7 -35.07 14.33 16.82
C PRO A 7 -33.82 13.48 17.07
N LEU A 8 -33.99 12.30 17.66
CA LEU A 8 -32.93 11.30 17.75
C LEU A 8 -32.43 10.96 16.33
N PRO A 9 -31.11 10.79 16.14
CA PRO A 9 -30.58 10.41 14.85
C PRO A 9 -31.14 9.04 14.47
N GLN A 10 -31.90 8.99 13.37
CA GLN A 10 -32.39 7.74 12.81
C GLN A 10 -31.16 6.90 12.42
N ARG A 11 -30.97 5.78 13.12
CA ARG A 11 -29.89 4.82 12.86
C ARG A 11 -30.01 4.40 11.40
N ALA A 12 -29.06 4.86 10.57
CA ALA A 12 -28.95 4.45 9.19
C ALA A 12 -28.99 2.92 9.14
N SER A 13 -30.01 2.36 8.49
CA SER A 13 -30.09 0.94 8.20
C SER A 13 -28.77 0.53 7.54
N SER A 14 -27.98 -0.31 8.20
CA SER A 14 -26.75 -0.85 7.64
C SER A 14 -27.13 -1.58 6.37
N LYS A 15 -26.91 -0.95 5.21
CA LYS A 15 -26.96 -1.63 3.93
C LYS A 15 -25.92 -2.72 3.99
N THR A 16 -26.35 -3.97 4.11
CA THR A 16 -25.53 -5.14 3.82
C THR A 16 -25.09 -4.96 2.37
N SER A 17 -23.91 -4.39 2.15
CA SER A 17 -23.34 -4.27 0.84
C SER A 17 -23.04 -5.68 0.37
N ASP A 18 -23.90 -6.21 -0.49
CA ASP A 18 -23.57 -7.36 -1.32
C ASP A 18 -22.20 -7.09 -1.93
N ILE A 19 -21.21 -7.88 -1.55
CA ILE A 19 -19.84 -7.75 -2.05
C ILE A 19 -19.88 -8.18 -3.51
N VAL A 20 -20.24 -7.25 -4.40
CA VAL A 20 -20.11 -7.43 -5.83
C VAL A 20 -18.65 -7.78 -6.08
N LYS A 21 -18.38 -8.97 -6.65
CA LYS A 21 -17.02 -9.37 -7.04
C LYS A 21 -16.49 -8.35 -8.05
N GLN A 22 -15.80 -7.33 -7.55
CA GLN A 22 -15.21 -6.31 -8.38
C GLN A 22 -13.97 -6.90 -9.04
N TYR A 23 -14.14 -7.43 -10.25
CA TYR A 23 -13.03 -7.87 -11.07
C TYR A 23 -12.16 -6.66 -11.42
N ARG A 24 -10.94 -6.60 -10.88
CA ARG A 24 -9.97 -5.54 -11.19
C ARG A 24 -9.40 -5.75 -12.59
N ARG A 25 -10.14 -5.32 -13.62
CA ARG A 25 -9.77 -5.49 -15.03
C ARG A 25 -8.77 -4.44 -15.53
N GLU A 26 -8.59 -3.32 -14.84
CA GLU A 26 -7.56 -2.33 -15.20
C GLU A 26 -6.15 -2.92 -15.00
N ARG A 27 -5.25 -2.74 -15.98
CA ARG A 27 -3.90 -3.34 -15.95
C ARG A 27 -3.11 -2.93 -14.69
N ALA A 28 -3.22 -1.67 -14.28
CA ALA A 28 -2.53 -1.14 -13.10
C ALA A 28 -3.03 -1.73 -11.77
N LYS A 29 -4.22 -2.35 -11.74
CA LYS A 29 -4.85 -2.93 -10.53
C LYS A 29 -4.88 -4.46 -10.56
N ARG A 30 -4.31 -5.10 -11.59
CA ARG A 30 -4.27 -6.56 -11.76
C ARG A 30 -3.08 -7.18 -11.03
N ILE A 31 -3.29 -8.38 -10.50
CA ILE A 31 -2.22 -9.27 -10.04
C ILE A 31 -1.91 -10.22 -11.19
N PHE A 32 -0.67 -10.23 -11.65
CA PHE A 32 -0.21 -11.13 -12.72
C PHE A 32 0.18 -12.49 -12.14
N VAL A 33 -0.04 -13.55 -12.91
CA VAL A 33 0.22 -14.93 -12.49
C VAL A 33 1.17 -15.60 -13.49
N ASN A 34 2.31 -16.08 -13.00
CA ASN A 34 3.23 -16.91 -13.80
C ASN A 34 2.93 -18.41 -13.63
N ARG A 35 2.37 -18.81 -12.48
CA ARG A 35 1.95 -20.17 -12.14
C ARG A 35 0.60 -20.13 -11.43
N SER A 36 -0.22 -21.16 -11.64
CA SER A 36 -1.51 -21.29 -10.96
C SER A 36 -1.32 -21.39 -9.45
N LEU A 37 -1.98 -20.51 -8.69
CA LEU A 37 -1.90 -20.44 -7.23
C LEU A 37 -3.32 -20.46 -6.66
N ASN A 38 -3.61 -21.42 -5.78
CA ASN A 38 -4.88 -21.48 -5.08
C ASN A 38 -4.77 -20.78 -3.72
N ILE A 39 -5.34 -19.59 -3.62
CA ILE A 39 -5.27 -18.73 -2.43
C ILE A 39 -5.91 -19.39 -1.20
N SER A 40 -6.92 -20.26 -1.36
CA SER A 40 -7.59 -20.90 -0.22
C SER A 40 -6.71 -21.89 0.57
N LYS A 41 -5.57 -22.31 -0.02
CA LYS A 41 -4.61 -23.19 0.65
C LYS A 41 -3.53 -22.43 1.44
N ILE A 42 -3.43 -21.11 1.27
CA ILE A 42 -2.41 -20.28 1.93
C ILE A 42 -2.89 -19.97 3.36
N LYS A 43 -2.06 -20.30 4.35
CA LYS A 43 -2.37 -20.09 5.78
C LYS A 43 -1.66 -18.88 6.40
N PHE A 44 -0.54 -18.47 5.81
CA PHE A 44 0.31 -17.41 6.32
C PHE A 44 0.64 -16.42 5.21
N PHE A 45 0.66 -15.14 5.55
CA PHE A 45 1.04 -14.06 4.66
C PHE A 45 2.26 -13.36 5.26
N GLY A 46 3.42 -13.58 4.66
CA GLY A 46 4.66 -12.88 5.01
C GLY A 46 4.77 -11.60 4.18
N PHE A 47 5.20 -10.52 4.82
CA PHE A 47 5.47 -9.25 4.16
C PHE A 47 6.94 -8.88 4.39
N ASP A 48 7.58 -8.43 3.32
CA ASP A 48 8.86 -7.72 3.41
C ASP A 48 8.60 -6.21 3.62
N MET A 49 9.58 -5.47 4.14
CA MET A 49 9.42 -4.07 4.48
C MET A 49 9.81 -3.15 3.33
N ASP A 50 11.09 -3.14 2.96
CA ASP A 50 11.65 -2.20 2.00
C ASP A 50 11.19 -2.52 0.57
N TYR A 51 10.74 -1.49 -0.15
CA TYR A 51 10.18 -1.61 -1.50
C TYR A 51 8.95 -2.55 -1.66
N THR A 52 8.46 -3.14 -0.56
CA THR A 52 7.24 -3.95 -0.53
C THR A 52 6.13 -3.21 0.20
N LEU A 53 6.28 -2.96 1.51
CA LEU A 53 5.36 -2.14 2.28
C LEU A 53 5.76 -0.66 2.24
N ALA A 54 7.05 -0.39 2.38
CA ALA A 54 7.63 0.95 2.30
C ALA A 54 8.16 1.20 0.87
N ALA A 55 7.28 1.70 0.00
CA ALA A 55 7.68 2.15 -1.32
C ALA A 55 8.39 3.52 -1.23
N TYR A 56 9.71 3.52 -1.44
CA TYR A 56 10.49 4.75 -1.49
C TYR A 56 10.15 5.59 -2.73
N LYS A 57 10.15 6.91 -2.57
CA LYS A 57 9.90 7.84 -3.67
C LYS A 57 11.13 7.95 -4.57
N SER A 58 10.93 7.71 -5.85
CA SER A 58 11.91 7.98 -6.90
C SER A 58 11.62 9.37 -7.50
N PRO A 59 12.65 10.19 -7.78
CA PRO A 59 14.09 9.88 -7.73
C PRO A 59 14.79 10.26 -6.40
N GLU A 60 14.08 10.78 -5.41
CA GLU A 60 14.71 11.42 -4.24
C GLU A 60 15.54 10.47 -3.40
N TYR A 61 15.03 9.26 -3.15
CA TYR A 61 15.73 8.24 -2.36
C TYR A 61 17.00 7.75 -3.07
N GLU A 62 16.91 7.54 -4.39
CA GLU A 62 18.03 7.10 -5.21
C GLU A 62 19.12 8.17 -5.26
N ALA A 63 18.73 9.44 -5.45
CA ALA A 63 19.67 10.57 -5.48
C ALA A 63 20.35 10.80 -4.12
N MET A 64 19.65 10.58 -3.01
CA MET A 64 20.27 10.63 -1.67
C MET A 64 21.29 9.50 -1.51
N THR A 65 20.89 8.27 -1.81
CA THR A 65 21.76 7.08 -1.68
C THR A 65 22.99 7.20 -2.56
N PHE A 66 22.83 7.69 -3.79
CA PHE A 66 23.94 7.93 -4.71
C PHE A 66 24.96 8.93 -4.17
N ARG A 67 24.50 10.07 -3.62
CA ARG A 67 25.40 11.06 -3.01
C ARG A 67 26.20 10.49 -1.84
N LEU A 68 25.54 9.74 -0.97
CA LEU A 68 26.19 9.09 0.16
C LEU A 68 27.24 8.07 -0.30
N LEU A 69 26.93 7.29 -1.32
CA LEU A 69 27.87 6.33 -1.93
C LEU A 69 29.09 7.04 -2.51
N VAL A 70 28.90 8.12 -3.27
CA VAL A 70 30.01 8.91 -3.84
C VAL A 70 30.90 9.46 -2.72
N THR A 71 30.32 10.07 -1.69
CA THR A 71 31.08 10.55 -0.53
C THR A 71 31.90 9.43 0.08
N ARG A 72 31.29 8.26 0.29
CA ARG A 72 31.99 7.12 0.89
C ARG A 72 33.13 6.58 0.02
N LEU A 73 32.95 6.56 -1.31
CA LEU A 73 33.99 6.14 -2.24
C LEU A 73 35.20 7.08 -2.22
N VAL A 74 34.95 8.40 -2.21
CA VAL A 74 36.02 9.40 -2.12
C VAL A 74 36.77 9.26 -0.78
N GLU A 75 36.08 9.00 0.32
CA GLU A 75 36.72 8.76 1.63
C GLU A 75 37.69 7.58 1.64
N ILE A 76 37.39 6.51 0.90
CA ILE A 76 38.25 5.31 0.84
C ILE A 76 39.34 5.40 -0.23
N GLY A 77 39.47 6.55 -0.90
CA GLY A 77 40.58 6.84 -1.82
C GLY A 77 40.25 6.82 -3.30
N TYR A 78 38.96 6.78 -3.69
CA TYR A 78 38.60 6.98 -5.09
C TYR A 78 38.82 8.44 -5.52
N PRO A 79 39.11 8.71 -6.81
CA PRO A 79 39.25 10.06 -7.34
C PRO A 79 37.98 10.91 -7.15
N LYS A 80 38.20 12.22 -7.07
CA LYS A 80 37.12 13.23 -7.07
C LYS A 80 36.66 13.55 -8.48
#